data_AF-A0A7S3AW00-F1
#
_entry.id   AF-A0A7S3AW00-F1
#
_cell.length_a   1.000
_cell.length_b   1.000
_cell.length_c   1.000
_cell.angle_alpha   90.00
_cell.angle_beta   90.00
_cell.angle_gamma   90.00
#
_symmetry.space_group_name_H-M   'P 1'
#
loop_
_entity.id
_entity.type
_entity.pdbx_description
1 polymer ?
#
loop_
_entity_poly.entity_id
_entity_poly.type
_entity_poly.pdbx_seq_one_letter_code
_entity_poly.pdbx_strand_id
1 'polypeptide(L)'
;ILIKIQLLQTHLLEASDSFASAWNWVDAYLKRVEEPAVYRMLRQSMVARRSLILLDGLDEGGEKREEIERHVTEVLMPQGHVLLATSRPDGIDASRFGRFYQLSLVPLTDAQQLQALERRLGSGGVRELRPHLERMPIDEATQQRITSNPLMLSMVASIFELRTGLAMPETTVQLYAEATRAMLARVGEQRVALALTPLVQAVFFEAHVAGQRVITASHLDIAAHRVADERGRGVLREAVEMDRMPLLSLLQTRPLQLQAAHLSFQEYFAARAICTGAYRLPE
;
A
#
# COMPACT_ATOMS: atom_id res chain seq x y z
N ILE A 1 15.73 1.11 12.06
CA ILE A 1 16.03 0.88 10.63
C ILE A 1 14.77 0.34 10.01
N LEU A 2 14.17 1.04 9.04
CA LEU A 2 12.96 0.59 8.35
C LEU A 2 13.33 0.10 6.96
N ILE A 3 12.87 -1.08 6.59
CA ILE A 3 13.11 -1.69 5.29
C ILE A 3 11.77 -2.16 4.76
N LYS A 4 11.38 -1.62 3.61
CA LYS A 4 10.26 -2.17 2.84
C LYS A 4 10.76 -3.42 2.12
N ILE A 5 10.14 -4.56 2.38
CA ILE A 5 10.58 -5.85 1.83
C ILE A 5 10.54 -5.86 0.30
N GLN A 6 9.57 -5.17 -0.29
CA GLN A 6 9.49 -5.00 -1.73
C GLN A 6 10.74 -4.33 -2.35
N LEU A 7 11.29 -3.30 -1.69
CA LEU A 7 12.52 -2.64 -2.15
C LEU A 7 13.74 -3.55 -1.96
N LEU A 8 13.78 -4.29 -0.86
CA LEU A 8 14.83 -5.28 -0.61
C LEU A 8 14.85 -6.36 -1.70
N GLN A 9 13.70 -6.93 -2.05
CA GLN A 9 13.57 -7.89 -3.15
C GLN A 9 14.10 -7.29 -4.46
N THR A 10 13.70 -6.06 -4.80
CA THR A 10 14.12 -5.40 -6.04
C THR A 10 15.64 -5.33 -6.13
N HIS A 11 16.31 -4.91 -5.05
CA HIS A 11 17.78 -4.87 -5.03
C HIS A 11 18.45 -6.24 -4.99
N LEU A 12 17.83 -7.26 -4.39
CA LEU A 12 18.31 -8.64 -4.44
C LEU A 12 18.32 -9.19 -5.87
N LEU A 13 17.31 -8.85 -6.67
CA LEU A 13 17.21 -9.24 -8.08
C LEU A 13 18.20 -8.46 -8.96
N GLU A 14 18.38 -7.16 -8.72
CA GLU A 14 19.29 -6.31 -9.49
C GLU A 14 20.77 -6.58 -9.23
N ALA A 15 21.13 -7.01 -8.02
CA ALA A 15 22.52 -7.01 -7.55
C ALA A 15 22.88 -8.24 -6.70
N SER A 16 22.47 -9.44 -7.14
CA SER A 16 22.62 -10.71 -6.40
C SER A 16 24.01 -10.91 -5.79
N ASP A 17 25.07 -10.62 -6.54
CA ASP A 17 26.46 -10.88 -6.12
C ASP A 17 26.89 -10.01 -4.94
N SER A 18 26.39 -8.76 -4.89
CA SER A 18 26.67 -7.85 -3.78
C SER A 18 25.99 -8.31 -2.49
N PHE A 19 24.84 -8.98 -2.59
CA PHE A 19 24.13 -9.51 -1.42
C PHE A 19 24.69 -10.87 -0.98
N ALA A 20 25.16 -11.70 -1.93
CA ALA A 20 25.75 -13.00 -1.65
C ALA A 20 27.05 -12.91 -0.84
N SER A 21 27.85 -11.85 -1.07
CA SER A 21 29.11 -11.60 -0.37
C SER A 21 28.96 -10.76 0.92
N ALA A 22 27.73 -10.32 1.24
CA ALA A 22 27.50 -9.46 2.38
C ALA A 22 27.35 -10.23 3.70
N TRP A 23 27.66 -9.55 4.81
CA TRP A 23 27.48 -10.10 6.15
C TRP A 23 26.02 -10.45 6.47
N ASN A 24 25.10 -9.58 6.05
CA ASN A 24 23.68 -9.84 5.98
C ASN A 24 23.04 -8.90 4.93
N TRP A 25 21.81 -9.20 4.53
CA TRP A 25 21.13 -8.46 3.45
C TRP A 25 20.68 -7.07 3.88
N VAL A 26 20.51 -6.82 5.19
CA VAL A 26 20.21 -5.49 5.70
C VAL A 26 21.41 -4.56 5.55
N ASP A 27 22.62 -4.99 5.91
CA ASP A 27 23.85 -4.22 5.72
C ASP A 27 24.10 -3.93 4.22
N ALA A 28 23.92 -4.94 3.36
CA ALA A 28 24.05 -4.78 1.91
C ALA A 28 23.06 -3.75 1.35
N TYR A 29 21.80 -3.84 1.77
CA TYR A 29 20.75 -2.92 1.39
C TYR A 29 21.09 -1.49 1.82
N LEU A 30 21.44 -1.28 3.09
CA LEU A 30 21.80 0.04 3.62
C LEU A 30 23.01 0.63 2.91
N LYS A 31 24.02 -0.17 2.59
CA LYS A 31 25.20 0.28 1.84
C LYS A 31 24.85 0.83 0.46
N ARG A 32 23.75 0.35 -0.13
CA ARG A 32 23.30 0.74 -1.47
C ARG A 32 22.38 1.95 -1.44
N VAL A 33 21.48 2.05 -0.45
CA VAL A 33 20.42 3.07 -0.44
C VAL A 33 20.77 4.30 0.39
N GLU A 34 21.72 4.20 1.32
CA GLU A 34 22.07 5.30 2.22
C GLU A 34 23.37 6.00 1.82
N GLU A 35 23.45 7.30 2.13
CA GLU A 35 24.68 8.07 2.02
C GLU A 35 25.81 7.48 2.90
N PRO A 36 27.09 7.55 2.49
CA PRO A 36 28.19 6.87 3.19
C PRO A 36 28.35 7.20 4.69
N ALA A 37 27.95 8.41 5.11
CA ALA A 37 27.97 8.79 6.52
C ALA A 37 26.83 8.11 7.31
N VAL A 38 25.61 8.13 6.75
CA VAL A 38 24.42 7.51 7.35
C VAL A 38 24.58 5.99 7.40
N TYR A 39 25.04 5.37 6.30
CA TYR A 39 25.36 3.95 6.25
C TYR A 39 26.32 3.54 7.37
N ARG A 40 27.44 4.26 7.55
CA ARG A 40 28.42 3.94 8.60
C ARG A 40 27.82 3.99 10.00
N MET A 41 27.01 5.01 10.29
CA MET A 41 26.30 5.14 11.56
C MET A 41 25.35 3.96 11.79
N LEU A 42 24.51 3.63 10.80
CA LEU A 42 23.54 2.53 10.91
C LEU A 42 24.22 1.16 11.01
N ARG A 43 25.31 0.95 10.27
CA ARG A 43 26.13 -0.26 10.39
C ARG A 43 26.73 -0.40 11.78
N GLN A 44 27.28 0.68 12.35
CA GLN A 44 27.82 0.66 13.70
C GLN A 44 26.74 0.31 14.74
N SER A 45 25.54 0.90 14.62
CA SER A 45 24.44 0.59 15.54
C SER A 45 23.92 -0.84 15.39
N MET A 46 23.93 -1.38 14.16
CA MET A 46 23.64 -2.80 13.90
C MET A 46 24.67 -3.72 14.53
N VAL A 47 25.97 -3.48 14.32
CA VAL A 47 27.07 -4.27 14.91
C VAL A 47 27.00 -4.23 16.44
N ALA A 48 26.68 -3.07 17.01
CA ALA A 48 26.50 -2.91 18.45
C ALA A 48 25.18 -3.48 19.01
N ARG A 49 24.29 -4.02 18.15
CA ARG A 49 22.95 -4.53 18.52
C ARG A 49 22.06 -3.49 19.21
N ARG A 50 22.20 -2.23 18.81
CA ARG A 50 21.43 -1.09 19.35
C ARG A 50 20.38 -0.57 18.37
N SER A 51 19.98 -1.40 17.42
CA SER A 51 18.99 -1.03 16.40
C SER A 51 17.84 -2.00 16.40
N LEU A 52 16.63 -1.44 16.39
CA LEU A 52 15.43 -2.14 15.96
C LEU A 52 15.38 -2.12 14.43
N ILE A 53 15.25 -3.31 13.82
CA ILE A 53 15.04 -3.47 12.38
C ILE A 53 13.55 -3.75 12.17
N LEU A 54 12.91 -2.87 11.42
CA LEU A 54 11.51 -2.94 11.02
C LEU A 54 11.47 -3.46 9.57
N LEU A 55 10.88 -4.63 9.38
CA LEU A 55 10.68 -5.26 8.09
C LEU A 55 9.21 -5.11 7.70
N ASP A 56 8.94 -4.21 6.77
CA ASP A 56 7.58 -3.85 6.39
C ASP A 56 7.11 -4.68 5.19
N GLY A 57 6.09 -5.52 5.42
CA GLY A 57 5.40 -6.32 4.42
C GLY A 57 6.18 -7.54 3.92
N LEU A 58 6.45 -8.54 4.77
CA LEU A 58 7.11 -9.79 4.36
C LEU A 58 6.40 -10.50 3.20
N ASP A 59 5.07 -10.38 3.12
CA ASP A 59 4.27 -10.89 2.01
C ASP A 59 4.56 -10.23 0.66
N GLU A 60 5.27 -9.10 0.66
CA GLU A 60 5.63 -8.32 -0.52
C GLU A 60 7.01 -8.69 -1.09
N GLY A 61 7.59 -9.83 -0.65
CA GLY A 61 8.91 -10.33 -1.09
C GLY A 61 8.94 -11.06 -2.45
N GLY A 62 7.79 -11.20 -3.12
CA GLY A 62 7.68 -11.71 -4.50
C GLY A 62 8.48 -13.00 -4.74
N GLU A 63 9.28 -13.05 -5.81
CA GLU A 63 10.13 -14.22 -6.14
C GLU A 63 11.17 -14.54 -5.06
N LYS A 64 11.61 -13.53 -4.30
CA LYS A 64 12.60 -13.70 -3.23
C LYS A 64 11.97 -13.91 -1.85
N ARG A 65 10.64 -14.01 -1.75
CA ARG A 65 9.94 -14.08 -0.46
C ARG A 65 10.49 -15.16 0.45
N GLU A 66 10.56 -16.39 -0.04
CA GLU A 66 11.06 -17.52 0.76
C GLU A 66 12.51 -17.33 1.19
N GLU A 67 13.37 -16.81 0.29
CA GLU A 67 14.77 -16.55 0.62
C GLU A 67 14.92 -15.43 1.66
N ILE A 68 14.08 -14.38 1.58
CA ILE A 68 14.03 -13.29 2.56
C ILE A 68 13.55 -13.81 3.90
N GLU A 69 12.48 -14.61 3.94
CA GLU A 69 12.00 -15.23 5.19
C GLU A 69 13.08 -16.09 5.83
N ARG A 70 13.77 -16.95 5.05
CA ARG A 70 14.94 -17.72 5.53
C ARG A 70 16.04 -16.81 6.04
N HIS A 71 16.38 -15.74 5.33
CA HIS A 71 17.41 -14.80 5.78
C HIS A 71 17.06 -14.16 7.14
N VAL A 72 15.79 -13.82 7.35
CA VAL A 72 15.31 -13.29 8.62
C VAL A 72 15.50 -14.30 9.75
N THR A 73 15.09 -15.56 9.54
CA THR A 73 15.07 -16.58 10.59
C THR A 73 16.40 -17.31 10.79
N GLU A 74 17.23 -17.39 9.76
CA GLU A 74 18.49 -18.17 9.75
C GLU A 74 19.73 -17.28 9.81
N VAL A 75 19.61 -15.97 9.53
CA VAL A 75 20.73 -15.02 9.58
C VAL A 75 20.49 -13.89 10.58
N LEU A 76 19.46 -13.07 10.38
CA LEU A 76 19.27 -11.86 11.21
C LEU A 76 18.92 -12.21 12.67
N MET A 77 18.01 -13.17 12.87
CA MET A 77 17.63 -13.60 14.20
C MET A 77 18.79 -14.29 14.94
N PRO A 78 19.54 -15.26 14.38
CA PRO A 78 20.70 -15.85 15.06
C PRO A 78 21.83 -14.86 15.31
N GLN A 79 21.94 -13.81 14.50
CA GLN A 79 22.87 -12.70 14.74
C GLN A 79 22.50 -11.87 15.98
N GLY A 80 21.31 -12.04 16.56
CA GLY A 80 20.86 -11.36 17.77
C GLY A 80 20.30 -9.96 17.53
N HIS A 81 19.81 -9.68 16.31
CA HIS A 81 19.11 -8.43 16.02
C HIS A 81 17.72 -8.38 16.66
N VAL A 82 17.29 -7.19 17.08
CA VAL A 82 15.90 -6.94 17.47
C VAL A 82 15.10 -6.64 16.22
N LEU A 83 14.09 -7.47 15.95
CA LEU A 83 13.33 -7.48 14.71
C LEU A 83 11.83 -7.26 15.01
N LEU A 84 11.19 -6.42 14.21
CA LEU A 84 9.73 -6.36 14.09
C LEU A 84 9.40 -6.49 12.62
N ALA A 85 8.59 -7.48 12.26
CA ALA A 85 8.17 -7.71 10.89
C ALA A 85 6.65 -7.65 10.78
N THR A 86 6.14 -7.07 9.70
CA THR A 86 4.71 -7.04 9.36
C THR A 86 4.45 -7.97 8.18
N SER A 87 3.28 -8.60 8.17
CA SER A 87 2.81 -9.43 7.06
C SER A 87 1.29 -9.52 7.11
N ARG A 88 0.68 -9.81 5.96
CA ARG A 88 -0.68 -10.36 5.91
C ARG A 88 -0.73 -11.80 6.46
N PRO A 89 -1.91 -12.27 6.94
CA PRO A 89 -2.06 -13.61 7.50
C PRO A 89 -1.62 -14.74 6.56
N ASP A 90 -2.05 -14.72 5.30
CA ASP A 90 -1.71 -15.74 4.30
C ASP A 90 -0.36 -15.47 3.60
N GLY A 91 0.38 -14.47 4.10
CA GLY A 91 1.53 -13.89 3.43
C GLY A 91 2.87 -14.55 3.73
N ILE A 92 2.94 -15.32 4.82
CA ILE A 92 4.18 -15.93 5.36
C ILE A 92 3.97 -17.39 5.76
N ASP A 93 5.05 -18.15 5.80
CA ASP A 93 5.08 -19.45 6.46
C ASP A 93 5.24 -19.29 7.97
N ALA A 94 4.12 -19.29 8.70
CA ALA A 94 4.08 -19.09 10.15
C ALA A 94 4.97 -20.10 10.93
N SER A 95 5.19 -21.30 10.38
CA SER A 95 6.03 -22.32 11.03
C SER A 95 7.49 -21.88 11.13
N ARG A 96 7.98 -21.13 10.13
CA ARG A 96 9.36 -20.62 10.07
C ARG A 96 9.64 -19.59 11.16
N PHE A 97 8.61 -18.85 11.56
CA PHE A 97 8.68 -17.79 12.57
C PHE A 97 8.34 -18.28 13.98
N GLY A 98 8.39 -19.58 14.27
CA GLY A 98 8.03 -20.14 15.58
C GLY A 98 8.85 -19.62 16.78
N ARG A 99 9.99 -18.95 16.53
CA ARG A 99 10.82 -18.30 17.57
C ARG A 99 10.48 -16.84 17.82
N PHE A 100 9.57 -16.27 17.03
CA PHE A 100 9.11 -14.89 17.16
C PHE A 100 7.86 -14.81 18.03
N TYR A 101 7.67 -13.67 18.70
CA TYR A 101 6.37 -13.33 19.24
C TYR A 101 5.42 -12.99 18.09
N GLN A 102 4.30 -13.69 18.02
CA GLN A 102 3.27 -13.46 17.00
C GLN A 102 2.18 -12.56 17.57
N LEU A 103 1.98 -11.41 16.94
CA LEU A 103 0.96 -10.44 17.31
C LEU A 103 -0.02 -10.29 16.14
N SER A 104 -1.32 -10.27 16.46
CA SER A 104 -2.37 -10.02 15.47
C SER A 104 -2.91 -8.61 15.67
N LEU A 105 -2.90 -7.81 14.60
CA LEU A 105 -3.53 -6.49 14.62
C LEU A 105 -5.04 -6.67 14.46
N VAL A 106 -5.78 -6.52 15.56
CA VAL A 106 -7.23 -6.63 15.55
C VAL A 106 -7.89 -5.35 15.04
N PRO A 107 -9.12 -5.43 14.52
CA PRO A 107 -9.87 -4.25 14.10
C PRO A 107 -10.15 -3.26 15.24
N LEU A 108 -10.44 -2.01 14.89
CA LEU A 108 -10.72 -0.94 15.85
C LEU A 108 -12.04 -1.19 16.58
N THR A 109 -11.99 -1.15 17.90
CA THR A 109 -13.19 -1.08 18.74
C THR A 109 -13.95 0.22 18.51
N ASP A 110 -15.26 0.23 18.79
CA ASP A 110 -16.09 1.44 18.70
C ASP A 110 -15.50 2.60 19.51
N ALA A 111 -14.93 2.33 20.69
CA ALA A 111 -14.27 3.35 21.51
C ALA A 111 -13.01 3.93 20.84
N GLN A 112 -12.18 3.09 20.20
CA GLN A 112 -11.01 3.56 19.44
C GLN A 112 -11.41 4.34 18.19
N GLN A 113 -12.47 3.91 17.49
CA GLN A 113 -13.00 4.64 16.33
C GLN A 113 -13.45 6.05 16.74
N LEU A 114 -14.24 6.16 17.82
CA LEU A 114 -14.69 7.45 18.35
C LEU A 114 -13.53 8.33 18.80
N GLN A 115 -12.53 7.77 19.49
CA GLN A 115 -11.34 8.52 19.91
C GLN A 115 -10.55 9.05 18.70
N ALA A 116 -10.35 8.22 17.67
CA ALA A 116 -9.64 8.63 16.46
C ALA A 116 -10.39 9.76 15.72
N LEU A 117 -11.71 9.64 15.62
CA LEU A 117 -12.54 10.65 14.99
C LEU A 117 -12.61 11.94 15.81
N GLU A 118 -12.68 11.87 17.14
CA GLU A 118 -12.72 13.05 18.01
C GLU A 118 -11.44 13.87 17.91
N ARG A 119 -10.27 13.20 17.82
CA ARG A 119 -8.99 13.88 17.58
C ARG A 119 -8.94 14.60 16.23
N ARG A 120 -9.67 14.11 15.22
CA ARG A 120 -9.65 14.66 13.86
C ARG A 120 -10.71 15.73 13.64
N LEU A 121 -11.96 15.44 14.03
CA LEU A 121 -13.15 16.23 13.71
C LEU A 121 -13.67 17.06 14.90
N GLY A 122 -13.13 16.84 16.09
CA GLY A 122 -13.69 17.35 17.34
C GLY A 122 -15.02 16.70 17.72
N SER A 123 -15.48 16.94 18.94
CA SER A 123 -16.70 16.30 19.47
C SER A 123 -17.97 16.68 18.69
N GLY A 124 -18.00 17.86 18.07
CA GLY A 124 -19.10 18.31 17.20
C GLY A 124 -19.22 17.47 15.93
N GLY A 125 -18.12 17.32 15.18
CA GLY A 125 -18.11 16.51 13.96
C GLY A 125 -18.37 15.03 14.22
N VAL A 126 -17.87 14.48 15.34
CA VAL A 126 -18.20 13.10 15.75
C VAL A 126 -19.70 12.92 15.99
N ARG A 127 -20.36 13.90 16.63
CA ARG A 127 -21.80 13.83 16.91
C ARG A 127 -22.62 13.78 15.62
N GLU A 128 -22.21 14.57 14.62
CA GLU A 128 -22.87 14.60 13.31
C GLU A 128 -22.59 13.36 12.46
N LEU A 129 -21.36 12.82 12.53
CA LEU A 129 -20.96 11.65 11.74
C LEU A 129 -21.48 10.32 12.31
N ARG A 130 -21.71 10.23 13.62
CA ARG A 130 -22.09 8.98 14.32
C ARG A 130 -23.26 8.22 13.67
N PRO A 131 -24.40 8.85 13.32
CA PRO A 131 -25.53 8.15 12.71
C PRO A 131 -25.20 7.53 11.34
N HIS A 132 -24.16 8.01 10.66
CA HIS A 132 -23.68 7.42 9.41
C HIS A 132 -22.78 6.20 9.66
N LEU A 133 -21.90 6.26 10.68
CA LEU A 133 -21.03 5.13 11.05
C LEU A 133 -21.84 3.90 11.45
N GLU A 134 -22.94 4.10 12.18
CA GLU A 134 -23.82 3.01 12.63
C GLU A 134 -24.54 2.32 11.48
N ARG A 135 -24.73 3.02 10.34
CA ARG A 135 -25.36 2.49 9.12
C ARG A 135 -24.36 1.94 8.11
N MET A 136 -23.06 2.02 8.38
CA MET A 136 -22.06 1.49 7.46
C MET A 136 -22.18 -0.04 7.35
N PRO A 137 -21.95 -0.61 6.14
CA PRO A 137 -22.02 -2.05 5.92
C PRO A 137 -21.20 -2.86 6.92
N ILE A 138 -21.72 -4.03 7.24
CA ILE A 138 -21.01 -5.08 7.96
C ILE A 138 -20.39 -6.01 6.92
N ASP A 139 -19.11 -6.29 7.08
CA ASP A 139 -18.40 -7.27 6.27
C ASP A 139 -18.83 -8.69 6.66
N GLU A 140 -19.26 -9.48 5.68
CA GLU A 140 -19.86 -10.80 5.92
C GLU A 140 -18.86 -11.81 6.51
N ALA A 141 -17.57 -11.71 6.16
CA ALA A 141 -16.54 -12.64 6.61
C ALA A 141 -16.13 -12.35 8.07
N THR A 142 -15.92 -11.08 8.40
CA THR A 142 -15.44 -10.65 9.72
C THR A 142 -16.56 -10.37 10.71
N GLN A 143 -17.81 -10.22 10.24
CA GLN A 143 -18.97 -9.80 11.04
C GLN A 143 -18.77 -8.45 11.74
N GLN A 144 -17.92 -7.60 11.16
CA GLN A 144 -17.62 -6.27 11.70
C GLN A 144 -18.00 -5.18 10.71
N ARG A 145 -18.30 -3.98 11.22
CA ARG A 145 -18.48 -2.82 10.35
C ARG A 145 -17.20 -2.56 9.57
N ILE A 146 -17.33 -2.19 8.30
CA ILE A 146 -16.18 -1.84 7.46
C ILE A 146 -15.30 -0.75 8.09
N THR A 147 -15.86 0.14 8.92
CA THR A 147 -15.14 1.22 9.62
C THR A 147 -14.31 0.74 10.80
N SER A 148 -14.42 -0.52 11.22
CA SER A 148 -13.47 -1.13 12.13
C SER A 148 -12.08 -1.27 11.50
N ASN A 149 -11.98 -1.20 10.17
CA ASN A 149 -10.72 -1.01 9.47
C ASN A 149 -10.28 0.47 9.54
N PRO A 150 -9.06 0.78 10.06
CA PRO A 150 -8.57 2.16 10.19
C PRO A 150 -8.57 2.97 8.89
N LEU A 151 -8.29 2.34 7.74
CA LEU A 151 -8.34 3.01 6.44
C LEU A 151 -9.75 3.45 6.10
N MET A 152 -10.72 2.55 6.26
CA MET A 152 -12.13 2.83 5.96
C MET A 152 -12.66 3.94 6.86
N LEU A 153 -12.31 3.92 8.15
CA LEU A 153 -12.63 4.99 9.09
C LEU A 153 -12.06 6.34 8.63
N SER A 154 -10.78 6.35 8.23
CA SER A 154 -10.11 7.56 7.74
C SER A 154 -10.75 8.07 6.44
N MET A 155 -11.16 7.18 5.54
CA MET A 155 -11.85 7.53 4.30
C MET A 155 -13.21 8.15 4.58
N VAL A 156 -14.02 7.55 5.47
CA VAL A 156 -15.31 8.12 5.90
C VAL A 156 -15.13 9.52 6.50
N ALA A 157 -14.15 9.69 7.41
CA ALA A 157 -13.86 10.99 8.00
C ALA A 157 -13.47 12.03 6.94
N SER A 158 -12.61 11.65 5.98
CA SER A 158 -12.19 12.53 4.90
C SER A 158 -13.35 12.97 4.01
N ILE A 159 -14.26 12.04 3.69
CA ILE A 159 -15.44 12.33 2.87
C ILE A 159 -16.41 13.23 3.63
N PHE A 160 -16.58 13.02 4.93
CA PHE A 160 -17.40 13.87 5.78
C PHE A 160 -16.90 15.33 5.79
N GLU A 161 -15.60 15.54 5.93
CA GLU A 161 -14.98 16.87 5.86
C GLU A 161 -15.17 17.53 4.48
N LEU A 162 -15.14 16.75 3.40
CA LEU A 162 -15.32 17.26 2.03
C LEU A 162 -16.78 17.53 1.65
N ARG A 163 -17.72 16.89 2.33
CA ARG A 163 -19.16 16.88 2.00
C ARG A 163 -20.00 17.56 3.07
N THR A 164 -19.49 18.60 3.74
CA THR A 164 -20.24 19.35 4.75
C THR A 164 -21.58 19.83 4.17
N GLY A 165 -22.69 19.39 4.78
CA GLY A 165 -24.05 19.72 4.34
C GLY A 165 -24.60 18.88 3.19
N LEU A 166 -23.89 17.85 2.72
CA LEU A 166 -24.35 16.91 1.70
C LEU A 166 -24.57 15.51 2.30
N ALA A 167 -25.40 14.71 1.65
CA ALA A 167 -25.60 13.32 2.04
C ALA A 167 -24.29 12.51 1.96
N MET A 168 -24.03 11.71 2.99
CA MET A 168 -22.91 10.77 3.05
C MET A 168 -23.18 9.51 2.20
N PRO A 169 -22.12 8.88 1.63
CA PRO A 169 -22.23 7.57 1.01
C PRO A 169 -22.83 6.53 1.96
N GLU A 170 -23.67 5.63 1.43
CA GLU A 170 -24.34 4.57 2.21
C GLU A 170 -23.74 3.17 1.94
N THR A 171 -22.97 3.03 0.86
CA THR A 171 -22.33 1.76 0.49
C THR A 171 -20.82 1.91 0.34
N THR A 172 -20.11 0.80 0.53
CA THR A 172 -18.65 0.73 0.31
C THR A 172 -18.26 1.20 -1.10
N VAL A 173 -19.05 0.84 -2.12
CA VAL A 173 -18.82 1.22 -3.51
C VAL A 173 -18.93 2.75 -3.69
N GLN A 174 -19.96 3.38 -3.12
CA GLN A 174 -20.11 4.83 -3.16
C GLN A 174 -18.98 5.53 -2.39
N LEU A 175 -18.53 4.95 -1.28
CA LEU A 175 -17.43 5.49 -0.48
C LEU A 175 -16.13 5.53 -1.29
N TYR A 176 -15.75 4.43 -1.95
CA TYR A 176 -14.60 4.40 -2.85
C TYR A 176 -14.77 5.32 -4.06
N ALA A 177 -15.98 5.43 -4.63
CA ALA A 177 -16.25 6.33 -5.74
C ALA A 177 -16.03 7.80 -5.37
N GLU A 178 -16.52 8.22 -4.20
CA GLU A 178 -16.38 9.59 -3.70
C GLU A 178 -14.93 9.88 -3.27
N ALA A 179 -14.27 8.94 -2.59
CA ALA A 179 -12.84 9.08 -2.26
C ALA A 179 -11.98 9.22 -3.52
N THR A 180 -12.22 8.37 -4.51
CA THR A 180 -11.54 8.41 -5.82
C THR A 180 -11.73 9.77 -6.49
N ARG A 181 -12.97 10.27 -6.54
CA ARG A 181 -13.27 11.57 -7.15
C ARG A 181 -12.52 12.70 -6.44
N ALA A 182 -12.56 12.72 -5.10
CA ALA A 182 -11.87 13.72 -4.29
C ALA A 182 -10.34 13.66 -4.46
N MET A 183 -9.77 12.46 -4.54
CA MET A 183 -8.35 12.23 -4.76
C MET A 183 -7.91 12.70 -6.15
N LEU A 184 -8.64 12.32 -7.20
CA LEU A 184 -8.31 12.73 -8.58
C LEU A 184 -8.46 14.23 -8.79
N ALA A 185 -9.42 14.89 -8.14
CA ALA A 185 -9.59 16.34 -8.20
C ALA A 185 -8.36 17.12 -7.69
N ARG A 186 -7.46 16.49 -6.92
CA ARG A 186 -6.21 17.12 -6.43
C ARG A 186 -5.08 17.09 -7.46
N VAL A 187 -5.18 16.25 -8.50
CA VAL A 187 -4.13 16.07 -9.52
C VAL A 187 -4.05 17.29 -10.45
N GLY A 188 -5.14 18.05 -10.59
CA GLY A 188 -5.22 19.24 -11.42
C GLY A 188 -6.65 19.63 -11.74
N GLU A 189 -6.85 20.35 -12.85
CA GLU A 189 -8.19 20.73 -13.29
C GLU A 189 -9.12 19.51 -13.40
N GLN A 190 -10.39 19.72 -13.06
CA GLN A 190 -11.40 18.66 -13.03
C GLN A 190 -11.52 17.90 -14.37
N ARG A 191 -11.25 18.55 -15.50
CA ARG A 191 -11.20 17.91 -16.82
C ARG A 191 -10.07 16.89 -16.95
N VAL A 192 -8.89 17.19 -16.43
CA VAL A 192 -7.73 16.28 -16.44
C VAL A 192 -7.98 15.10 -15.50
N ALA A 193 -8.51 15.37 -14.30
CA ALA A 193 -8.88 14.35 -13.33
C ALA A 193 -9.89 13.32 -13.89
N LEU A 194 -10.92 13.82 -14.59
CA LEU A 194 -11.91 12.98 -15.25
C LEU A 194 -11.29 12.15 -16.39
N ALA A 195 -10.39 12.74 -17.18
CA ALA A 195 -9.69 12.06 -18.27
C ALA A 195 -8.76 10.93 -17.77
N LEU A 196 -8.15 11.09 -16.60
CA LEU A 196 -7.28 10.05 -16.02
C LEU A 196 -8.01 8.86 -15.41
N THR A 197 -9.31 8.99 -15.11
CA THR A 197 -10.07 7.94 -14.41
C THR A 197 -10.10 6.61 -15.16
N PRO A 198 -10.38 6.55 -16.48
CA PRO A 198 -10.34 5.30 -17.24
C PRO A 198 -8.94 4.67 -17.26
N LEU A 199 -7.91 5.51 -17.41
CA LEU A 199 -6.51 5.05 -17.42
C LEU A 199 -6.12 4.45 -16.08
N VAL A 200 -6.41 5.12 -14.95
CA VAL A 200 -6.12 4.59 -13.60
C VAL A 200 -6.86 3.28 -13.35
N GLN A 201 -8.12 3.18 -13.78
CA GLN A 201 -8.88 1.94 -13.69
C GLN A 201 -8.22 0.81 -14.50
N ALA A 202 -7.79 1.09 -15.73
CA ALA A 202 -7.10 0.12 -16.57
C ALA A 202 -5.76 -0.31 -15.95
N VAL A 203 -4.96 0.63 -15.45
CA VAL A 203 -3.67 0.34 -14.78
C VAL A 203 -3.85 -0.60 -13.59
N PHE A 204 -4.83 -0.31 -12.73
CA PHE A 204 -5.13 -1.18 -11.59
C PHE A 204 -5.68 -2.54 -12.00
N PHE A 205 -6.51 -2.59 -13.04
CA PHE A 205 -7.01 -3.85 -13.59
C PHE A 205 -5.87 -4.72 -14.12
N GLU A 206 -4.97 -4.18 -14.95
CA GLU A 206 -3.84 -4.94 -15.50
C GLU A 206 -2.96 -5.52 -14.39
N ALA A 207 -2.59 -4.69 -13.40
CA ALA A 207 -1.79 -5.15 -12.28
C ALA A 207 -2.55 -6.22 -11.44
N HIS A 208 -3.86 -6.04 -11.23
CA HIS A 208 -4.68 -6.99 -10.46
C HIS A 208 -4.80 -8.35 -11.15
N VAL A 209 -5.09 -8.37 -12.45
CA VAL A 209 -5.18 -9.59 -13.25
C VAL A 209 -3.84 -10.33 -13.31
N ALA A 210 -2.73 -9.59 -13.35
CA ALA A 210 -1.39 -10.17 -13.27
C ALA A 210 -1.03 -10.70 -11.86
N GLY A 211 -1.91 -10.51 -10.85
CA GLY A 211 -1.61 -10.84 -9.46
C GLY A 211 -0.49 -9.98 -8.86
N GLN A 212 -0.22 -8.81 -9.45
CA GLN A 212 0.88 -7.93 -9.07
C GLN A 212 0.39 -6.70 -8.33
N ARG A 213 1.01 -6.42 -7.18
CA ARG A 213 0.79 -5.16 -6.43
C ARG A 213 1.66 -4.02 -6.98
N VAL A 214 2.75 -4.38 -7.64
CA VAL A 214 3.65 -3.45 -8.33
C VAL A 214 3.10 -3.17 -9.71
N ILE A 215 2.90 -1.90 -10.00
CA ILE A 215 2.53 -1.44 -11.31
C ILE A 215 3.82 -1.08 -12.06
N THR A 216 4.11 -1.81 -13.12
CA THR A 216 5.32 -1.61 -13.94
C THR A 216 5.03 -0.70 -15.13
N ALA A 217 6.09 -0.28 -15.84
CA ALA A 217 5.94 0.38 -17.14
C ALA A 217 5.08 -0.44 -18.11
N SER A 218 5.22 -1.77 -18.12
CA SER A 218 4.43 -2.65 -18.98
C SER A 218 2.93 -2.55 -18.69
N HIS A 219 2.53 -2.59 -17.41
CA HIS A 219 1.11 -2.41 -17.03
C HIS A 219 0.57 -1.06 -17.48
N LEU A 220 1.38 0.00 -17.32
CA LEU A 220 1.00 1.34 -17.73
C LEU A 220 0.84 1.47 -19.26
N ASP A 221 1.73 0.83 -20.03
CA ASP A 221 1.68 0.84 -21.49
C ASP A 221 0.48 0.06 -22.02
N ILE A 222 0.21 -1.14 -21.48
CA ILE A 222 -0.97 -1.95 -21.84
C ILE A 222 -2.25 -1.18 -21.50
N ALA A 223 -2.31 -0.58 -20.31
CA ALA A 223 -3.47 0.20 -19.87
C ALA A 223 -3.73 1.41 -20.78
N ALA A 224 -2.69 2.19 -21.11
CA ALA A 224 -2.80 3.35 -21.99
C ALA A 224 -3.27 2.98 -23.39
N HIS A 225 -2.72 1.89 -23.94
CA HIS A 225 -3.14 1.36 -25.23
C HIS A 225 -4.61 0.94 -25.22
N ARG A 226 -5.03 0.25 -24.15
CA ARG A 226 -6.39 -0.24 -23.97
C ARG A 226 -7.44 0.86 -23.93
N VAL A 227 -7.14 1.98 -23.27
CA VAL A 227 -8.06 3.13 -23.19
C VAL A 227 -7.84 4.16 -24.31
N ALA A 228 -6.93 3.88 -25.25
CA ALA A 228 -6.51 4.79 -26.31
C ALA A 228 -6.09 6.18 -25.80
N ASP A 229 -5.37 6.23 -24.68
CA ASP A 229 -4.96 7.48 -24.01
C ASP A 229 -3.44 7.56 -23.75
N GLU A 230 -2.67 7.65 -24.83
CA GLU A 230 -1.21 7.82 -24.78
C GLU A 230 -0.79 9.13 -24.09
N ARG A 231 -1.63 10.17 -24.19
CA ARG A 231 -1.35 11.46 -23.56
C ARG A 231 -1.55 11.39 -22.04
N GLY A 232 -2.63 10.74 -21.60
CA GLY A 232 -2.91 10.48 -20.19
C GLY A 232 -1.80 9.69 -19.52
N ARG A 233 -1.15 8.76 -20.24
CA ARG A 233 0.05 8.06 -19.74
C ARG A 233 1.14 9.02 -19.27
N GLY A 234 1.48 10.01 -20.11
CA GLY A 234 2.49 11.01 -19.79
C GLY A 234 2.09 11.87 -18.59
N VAL A 235 0.83 12.32 -18.56
CA VAL A 235 0.28 13.12 -17.46
C VAL A 235 0.26 12.34 -16.15
N LEU A 236 -0.18 11.08 -16.18
CA LEU A 236 -0.21 10.21 -15.01
C LEU A 236 1.19 9.97 -14.47
N ARG A 237 2.15 9.68 -15.35
CA ARG A 237 3.54 9.47 -14.98
C ARG A 237 4.14 10.73 -14.35
N GLU A 238 3.96 11.90 -14.97
CA GLU A 238 4.43 13.18 -14.44
C GLU A 238 3.78 13.48 -13.07
N ALA A 239 2.48 13.24 -12.93
CA ALA A 239 1.78 13.43 -11.67
C ALA A 239 2.33 12.52 -10.56
N VAL A 240 2.67 11.27 -10.86
CA VAL A 240 3.27 10.34 -9.90
C VAL A 240 4.72 10.73 -9.57
N GLU A 241 5.53 11.12 -10.56
CA GLU A 241 6.91 11.59 -10.37
C GLU A 241 6.99 12.86 -9.51
N MET A 242 5.97 13.72 -9.58
CA MET A 242 5.85 14.93 -8.74
C MET A 242 5.09 14.71 -7.42
N ASP A 243 4.77 13.46 -7.05
CA ASP A 243 3.99 13.11 -5.86
C ASP A 243 2.61 13.81 -5.77
N ARG A 244 2.01 14.07 -6.93
CA ARG A 244 0.68 14.70 -7.09
C ARG A 244 -0.45 13.70 -7.34
N MET A 245 -0.15 12.40 -7.39
CA MET A 245 -1.12 11.36 -7.69
C MET A 245 -1.50 10.55 -6.44
N PRO A 246 -2.53 10.96 -5.67
CA PRO A 246 -2.84 10.35 -4.36
C PRO A 246 -3.29 8.88 -4.40
N LEU A 247 -3.64 8.34 -5.58
CA LEU A 247 -3.98 6.92 -5.73
C LEU A 247 -2.76 6.04 -6.01
N LEU A 248 -1.61 6.61 -6.39
CA LEU A 248 -0.42 5.89 -6.81
C LEU A 248 0.82 6.46 -6.12
N SER A 249 1.58 5.61 -5.45
CA SER A 249 2.89 5.95 -4.91
C SER A 249 3.99 5.51 -5.87
N LEU A 250 4.98 6.38 -6.08
CA LEU A 250 6.19 6.05 -6.81
C LEU A 250 7.15 5.26 -5.92
N LEU A 251 7.52 4.06 -6.35
CA LEU A 251 8.52 3.24 -5.66
C LEU A 251 9.90 3.39 -6.29
N GLN A 252 9.95 3.41 -7.62
CA GLN A 252 11.19 3.53 -8.39
C GLN A 252 10.90 4.19 -9.73
N THR A 253 11.80 5.08 -10.18
CA THR A 253 11.67 5.77 -11.47
C THR A 253 12.21 4.96 -12.64
N ARG A 254 13.27 4.16 -12.43
CA ARG A 254 13.89 3.33 -13.47
C ARG A 254 14.42 2.00 -12.90
N PRO A 255 13.89 0.84 -13.35
CA PRO A 255 12.63 0.70 -14.07
C PRO A 255 11.46 1.33 -13.29
N LEU A 256 10.43 1.80 -14.01
CA LEU A 256 9.26 2.40 -13.38
C LEU A 256 8.52 1.35 -12.55
N GLN A 257 8.36 1.64 -11.26
CA GLN A 257 7.56 0.85 -10.33
C GLN A 257 6.67 1.78 -9.52
N LEU A 258 5.37 1.56 -9.59
CA LEU A 258 4.34 2.26 -8.83
C LEU A 258 3.60 1.26 -7.94
N GLN A 259 2.87 1.77 -6.97
CA GLN A 259 1.98 0.98 -6.13
C GLN A 259 0.70 1.75 -5.87
N ALA A 260 -0.44 1.05 -5.76
CA ALA A 260 -1.64 1.69 -5.25
C ALA A 260 -1.39 2.23 -3.83
N ALA A 261 -1.87 3.44 -3.53
CA ALA A 261 -1.76 4.02 -2.18
C ALA A 261 -2.39 3.11 -1.10
N HIS A 262 -3.38 2.30 -1.51
CA HIS A 262 -3.82 1.14 -0.76
C HIS A 262 -4.34 0.05 -1.72
N LEU A 263 -4.11 -1.22 -1.38
CA LEU A 263 -4.50 -2.35 -2.25
C LEU A 263 -6.01 -2.36 -2.55
N SER A 264 -6.84 -1.96 -1.59
CA SER A 264 -8.29 -1.95 -1.78
C SER A 264 -8.76 -1.01 -2.89
N PHE A 265 -7.99 0.03 -3.25
CA PHE A 265 -8.27 0.82 -4.45
C PHE A 265 -8.03 0.01 -5.71
N GLN A 266 -6.92 -0.73 -5.78
CA GLN A 266 -6.63 -1.61 -6.91
C GLN A 266 -7.74 -2.65 -7.09
N GLU A 267 -8.18 -3.28 -5.99
CA GLU A 267 -9.29 -4.24 -5.98
C GLU A 267 -10.63 -3.60 -6.39
N TYR A 268 -10.96 -2.42 -5.82
CA TYR A 268 -12.17 -1.67 -6.17
C TYR A 268 -12.23 -1.36 -7.67
N PHE A 269 -11.13 -0.85 -8.23
CA PHE A 269 -11.09 -0.49 -9.64
C PHE A 269 -11.13 -1.72 -10.54
N ALA A 270 -10.47 -2.82 -10.17
CA ALA A 270 -10.54 -4.09 -10.90
C ALA A 270 -11.96 -4.68 -10.88
N ALA A 271 -12.64 -4.67 -9.72
CA ALA A 271 -14.02 -5.11 -9.61
C ALA A 271 -14.96 -4.24 -10.47
N ARG A 272 -14.81 -2.91 -10.42
CA ARG A 272 -15.59 -1.98 -11.24
C ARG A 272 -15.37 -2.22 -12.74
N ALA A 273 -14.13 -2.48 -13.11
CA ALA A 273 -13.70 -2.86 -14.45
C ALA A 273 -14.45 -4.09 -14.99
N ILE A 274 -14.55 -5.14 -14.18
CA ILE A 274 -15.25 -6.38 -14.51
C ILE A 274 -16.76 -6.15 -14.58
N CYS A 275 -17.36 -5.54 -13.54
CA CYS A 275 -18.81 -5.36 -13.44
C CYS A 275 -19.40 -4.46 -14.54
N THR A 276 -18.64 -3.49 -15.05
CA THR A 276 -19.08 -2.61 -16.15
C THR A 276 -18.96 -3.27 -17.52
N GLY A 277 -18.37 -4.47 -17.61
CA GLY A 277 -18.06 -5.13 -18.87
C GLY A 277 -16.99 -4.40 -19.70
N ALA A 278 -16.38 -3.34 -19.13
CA ALA A 278 -15.33 -2.56 -19.78
C ALA A 278 -14.10 -3.44 -20.10
N TYR A 279 -13.86 -4.45 -19.26
CA TYR A 279 -12.72 -5.35 -19.41
C TYR A 279 -13.15 -6.80 -19.17
N ARG A 280 -12.70 -7.71 -20.04
CA ARG A 280 -12.84 -9.15 -19.86
C ARG A 280 -11.61 -9.70 -19.14
N LEU A 281 -11.82 -10.64 -18.23
CA LEU A 281 -10.74 -11.43 -17.67
C LEU A 281 -10.05 -12.21 -18.82
N PRO A 282 -8.73 -12.40 -18.79
CA PRO A 282 -8.07 -13.34 -19.69
C PRO A 282 -8.70 -14.73 -19.52
N GLU A 283 -8.84 -15.46 -20.63
CA GLU A 283 -9.23 -16.88 -20.60
C GLU A 283 -8.16 -17.77 -19.96
#